data_AF-A0A966PUL4-F1
#
_entry.id   AF-A0A966PUL4-F1
#
_cell.length_a   1.000
_cell.length_b   1.000
_cell.length_c   1.000
_cell.angle_alpha   90.00
_cell.angle_beta   90.00
_cell.angle_gamma   90.00
#
_symmetry.space_group_name_H-M   'P 1'
#
loop_
_entity.id
_entity.type
_entity.pdbx_description
1 polymer ?
#
loop_
_entity_poly.entity_id
_entity_poly.type
_entity_poly.pdbx_seq_one_letter_code
_entity_poly.pdbx_strand_id
1 'polypeptide(L)'
;MVIELPYPPSVNTYWRANGKRRFISKEGMLFKTAVQAICLRDHVGSFGNARLSVNIYIHPRSRRIFDLDNCLKAILDALMAAGVYDDDSQIDMLSIARSTPKPEIVWTEELKYHPLNRRIVWQNKNNHVNQAQALHL
;
A
#
# COMPACT_ATOMS: atom_id res chain seq x y z
N MET A 1 4.79 2.59 12.67
CA MET A 1 4.61 3.44 11.47
C MET A 1 3.92 2.62 10.41
N VAL A 2 2.97 3.20 9.67
CA VAL A 2 2.29 2.55 8.54
C VAL A 2 2.35 3.51 7.37
N ILE A 3 2.72 2.99 6.19
CA ILE A 3 2.79 3.76 4.94
C ILE A 3 2.17 2.97 3.81
N GLU A 4 1.55 3.68 2.87
CA GLU A 4 0.95 3.09 1.69
C GLU A 4 1.84 3.33 0.48
N LEU A 5 2.36 2.24 -0.09
CA LEU A 5 3.22 2.31 -1.27
C LEU A 5 2.43 1.96 -2.54
N PRO A 6 2.86 2.45 -3.72
CA PRO A 6 2.36 1.94 -4.98
C PRO A 6 2.64 0.44 -5.08
N TYR A 7 1.92 -0.25 -5.96
CA TYR A 7 2.16 -1.67 -6.15
C TYR A 7 3.46 -1.85 -6.97
N PRO A 8 4.44 -2.65 -6.49
CA PRO A 8 5.72 -2.83 -7.16
C PRO A 8 5.58 -3.44 -8.56
N PRO A 9 6.49 -3.11 -9.49
CA PRO A 9 6.64 -3.92 -10.70
C PRO A 9 7.18 -5.31 -10.32
N SER A 10 6.99 -6.31 -11.18
CA SER A 10 7.58 -7.64 -10.92
C SER A 10 9.11 -7.53 -10.84
N VAL A 11 9.80 -8.42 -10.11
CA VAL A 11 11.29 -8.42 -10.05
C VAL A 11 11.92 -8.50 -11.43
N ASN A 12 11.34 -9.29 -12.33
CA ASN A 12 11.79 -9.40 -13.72
C ASN A 12 11.58 -8.11 -14.54
N THR A 13 10.60 -7.30 -14.16
CA THR A 13 10.41 -5.97 -14.71
C THR A 13 11.37 -4.97 -14.04
N TYR A 14 11.60 -5.09 -12.73
CA TYR A 14 12.41 -4.20 -11.91
C TYR A 14 13.89 -4.28 -12.28
N TRP A 15 14.43 -5.50 -12.37
CA TRP A 15 15.83 -5.75 -12.69
C TRP A 15 15.94 -6.24 -14.12
N ARG A 16 16.83 -5.62 -14.88
CA ARG A 16 17.18 -6.04 -16.25
C ARG A 16 18.64 -6.43 -16.31
N ALA A 17 18.95 -7.25 -17.31
CA ALA A 17 20.31 -7.67 -17.59
C ALA A 17 20.67 -7.32 -19.04
N ASN A 18 21.89 -6.83 -19.24
CA ASN A 18 22.51 -6.70 -20.54
C ASN A 18 23.88 -7.40 -20.48
N GLY A 19 23.93 -8.63 -21.00
CA GLY A 19 25.05 -9.55 -20.79
C GLY A 19 25.29 -9.81 -19.31
N LYS A 20 26.49 -9.48 -18.82
CA LYS A 20 26.89 -9.65 -17.41
C LYS A 20 26.44 -8.50 -16.49
N ARG A 21 25.93 -7.40 -17.04
CA ARG A 21 25.54 -6.21 -16.26
C ARG A 21 24.08 -6.31 -15.84
N ARG A 22 23.82 -6.16 -14.53
CA ARG A 22 22.48 -6.01 -13.96
C ARG A 22 22.21 -4.54 -13.66
N PHE A 23 21.01 -4.05 -13.97
CA PHE A 23 20.61 -2.66 -13.74
C PHE A 23 19.12 -2.57 -13.44
N ILE A 24 18.72 -1.47 -12.80
CA ILE A 24 17.31 -1.17 -12.52
C ILE A 24 16.67 -0.65 -13.80
N SER A 25 15.50 -1.18 -14.15
CA SER A 25 14.72 -0.73 -15.30
C SER A 25 14.16 0.67 -15.13
N LYS A 26 13.61 1.24 -16.21
CA LYS A 26 12.86 2.50 -16.14
C LYS A 26 11.67 2.37 -15.18
N GLU A 27 10.95 1.25 -15.22
CA GLU A 27 9.81 0.98 -14.34
C GLU A 27 10.24 0.84 -12.88
N GLY A 28 11.38 0.18 -12.63
CA GLY A 28 11.98 0.10 -11.29
C GLY A 28 12.35 1.49 -10.76
N MET A 29 12.99 2.33 -11.59
CA MET A 29 13.33 3.70 -11.21
C MET A 29 12.09 4.55 -10.91
N LEU A 30 11.04 4.47 -11.74
CA LEU A 30 9.76 5.15 -11.49
C LEU A 30 9.13 4.70 -10.16
N PHE A 31 9.19 3.41 -9.85
CA PHE A 31 8.73 2.89 -8.58
C PHE A 31 9.52 3.46 -7.40
N LYS A 32 10.87 3.47 -7.47
CA LYS A 32 11.72 4.07 -6.43
C LYS A 32 11.40 5.56 -6.21
N THR A 33 11.26 6.33 -7.28
CA THR A 33 10.90 7.75 -7.20
C THR A 33 9.53 7.94 -6.54
N ALA A 34 8.55 7.11 -6.87
CA ALA A 34 7.22 7.18 -6.24
C ALA A 34 7.27 6.85 -4.74
N VAL A 35 8.02 5.80 -4.36
CA VAL A 35 8.23 5.44 -2.94
C VAL A 35 8.93 6.56 -2.19
N GLN A 36 9.98 7.16 -2.77
CA GLN A 36 10.68 8.30 -2.17
C GLN A 36 9.76 9.51 -1.97
N ALA A 37 8.95 9.85 -2.98
CA ALA A 37 7.98 10.94 -2.87
C ALA A 37 6.96 10.72 -1.74
N ILE A 38 6.50 9.47 -1.57
CA ILE A 38 5.60 9.08 -0.48
C ILE A 38 6.31 9.19 0.87
N CYS A 39 7.55 8.71 0.98
CA CYS A 39 8.32 8.82 2.22
C CYS A 39 8.51 10.29 2.64
N LEU A 40 8.80 11.18 1.67
CA LEU A 40 8.91 12.61 1.93
C LEU A 40 7.57 13.24 2.35
N ARG A 41 6.49 12.90 1.64
CA ARG A 41 5.13 13.42 1.91
C ARG A 41 4.62 12.97 3.28
N ASP A 42 4.85 11.71 3.64
CA ASP A 42 4.35 11.09 4.86
C ASP A 42 5.34 11.24 6.04
N HIS A 43 6.39 12.07 5.86
CA HIS A 43 7.43 12.35 6.84
C HIS A 43 8.12 11.10 7.42
N VAL A 44 8.33 10.11 6.56
CA VAL A 44 9.12 8.92 6.86
C VAL A 44 10.60 9.29 6.85
N GLY A 45 11.15 9.50 8.04
CA GLY A 45 12.58 9.73 8.22
C GLY A 45 13.39 8.43 8.22
N SER A 46 14.72 8.59 8.29
CA SER A 46 15.65 7.48 8.51
C SER A 46 15.50 6.91 9.93
N PHE A 47 15.56 5.60 10.05
CA PHE A 47 15.67 4.90 11.34
C PHE A 47 17.12 4.83 11.87
N GLY A 48 18.10 5.42 11.17
CA GLY A 48 19.51 5.38 11.53
C GLY A 48 19.98 3.94 11.75
N ASN A 49 20.71 3.67 12.84
CA ASN A 49 21.26 2.35 13.16
C ASN A 49 20.28 1.39 13.88
N ALA A 50 18.98 1.70 13.95
CA ALA A 50 18.02 0.87 14.66
C ALA A 50 17.85 -0.52 14.01
N ARG A 51 17.54 -1.53 14.84
CA ARG A 51 17.09 -2.86 14.38
C ARG A 51 15.61 -2.81 14.05
N LEU A 52 15.22 -3.36 12.91
CA LEU A 52 13.90 -3.18 12.31
C LEU A 52 13.11 -4.47 12.29
N SER A 53 11.81 -4.33 12.55
CA SER A 53 10.80 -5.33 12.20
C SER A 53 9.89 -4.74 11.13
N VAL A 54 9.84 -5.39 9.97
CA VAL A 54 9.10 -4.94 8.79
C VAL A 54 7.99 -5.94 8.49
N ASN A 55 6.76 -5.43 8.44
CA ASN A 55 5.57 -6.22 8.11
C ASN A 55 4.93 -5.62 6.84
N ILE A 56 4.80 -6.44 5.79
CA ILE A 56 4.27 -6.02 4.49
C ILE A 56 2.99 -6.78 4.18
N TYR A 57 1.95 -6.04 3.84
CA TYR A 57 0.69 -6.58 3.36
C TYR A 57 0.50 -6.23 1.90
N ILE A 58 0.46 -7.24 1.03
CA ILE A 58 0.19 -7.04 -0.39
C ILE A 58 -1.30 -7.22 -0.64
N HIS A 59 -1.96 -6.16 -1.10
CA HIS A 59 -3.35 -6.20 -1.57
C HIS A 59 -3.36 -6.52 -3.07
N PRO A 60 -3.77 -7.73 -3.50
CA PRO A 60 -3.67 -8.14 -4.91
C PRO A 60 -4.45 -7.20 -5.84
N ARG A 61 -3.83 -6.81 -6.97
CA ARG A 61 -4.50 -5.98 -8.01
C ARG A 61 -5.60 -6.74 -8.76
N SER A 62 -5.47 -8.06 -8.82
CA SER A 62 -6.37 -8.94 -9.55
C SER A 62 -6.27 -10.36 -8.98
N ARG A 63 -7.03 -11.28 -9.56
CA ARG A 63 -6.95 -12.72 -9.24
C ARG A 63 -5.71 -13.42 -9.83
N ARG A 64 -4.82 -12.68 -10.49
CA ARG A 64 -3.60 -13.24 -11.07
C ARG A 64 -2.71 -13.78 -9.95
N ILE A 65 -2.16 -14.98 -10.15
CA ILE A 65 -1.17 -15.57 -9.26
C ILE A 65 0.14 -14.78 -9.38
N PHE A 66 0.70 -14.41 -8.23
CA PHE A 66 1.99 -13.73 -8.14
C PHE A 66 2.73 -14.17 -6.86
N ASP A 67 4.05 -14.06 -6.93
CA ASP A 67 4.93 -14.41 -5.82
C ASP A 67 5.14 -13.21 -4.89
N LEU A 68 5.07 -13.46 -3.58
CA LEU A 68 5.20 -12.42 -2.56
C LEU A 68 6.63 -11.89 -2.49
N ASP A 69 7.62 -12.77 -2.57
CA ASP A 69 9.05 -12.45 -2.60
C ASP A 69 9.39 -11.47 -3.74
N ASN A 70 8.71 -11.60 -4.88
CA ASN A 70 8.85 -10.68 -5.99
C ASN A 70 8.43 -9.25 -5.61
N CYS A 71 7.33 -9.10 -4.86
CA CYS A 71 6.90 -7.79 -4.37
C CYS A 71 7.84 -7.28 -3.28
N LEU A 72 8.21 -8.18 -2.35
CA LEU A 72 9.07 -7.90 -1.21
C LEU A 72 10.39 -7.26 -1.62
N LYS A 73 11.10 -7.88 -2.58
CA LYS A 73 12.44 -7.43 -2.99
C LYS A 73 12.42 -6.02 -3.59
N ALA A 74 11.40 -5.70 -4.39
CA ALA A 74 11.24 -4.37 -4.97
C ALA A 74 10.91 -3.31 -3.92
N ILE A 75 10.06 -3.66 -2.93
CA ILE A 75 9.67 -2.75 -1.85
C ILE A 75 10.87 -2.40 -0.96
N LEU A 76 11.65 -3.41 -0.54
CA LEU A 76 12.84 -3.20 0.30
C LEU A 76 13.89 -2.33 -0.39
N ASP A 77 14.24 -2.64 -1.65
CA ASP A 77 15.20 -1.84 -2.42
C ASP A 77 14.76 -0.37 -2.60
N ALA A 78 13.45 -0.14 -2.74
CA ALA A 78 12.90 1.20 -2.85
C ALA A 78 12.89 1.96 -1.51
N LEU A 79 12.59 1.29 -0.39
CA LEU A 79 12.61 1.90 0.94
C LEU A 79 14.04 2.24 1.40
N MET A 80 15.00 1.35 1.15
CA MET A 80 16.42 1.63 1.40
C MET A 80 16.90 2.83 0.58
N ALA A 81 16.55 2.89 -0.71
CA ALA A 81 16.91 4.02 -1.56
C ALA A 81 16.18 5.32 -1.22
N ALA A 82 15.01 5.24 -0.58
CA ALA A 82 14.32 6.40 -0.03
C ALA A 82 14.94 6.89 1.29
N GLY A 83 15.93 6.18 1.84
CA GLY A 83 16.61 6.53 3.08
C GLY A 83 15.84 6.17 4.34
N VAL A 84 14.88 5.24 4.25
CA VAL A 84 14.12 4.77 5.42
C VAL A 84 15.02 3.98 6.35
N TYR A 85 15.91 3.18 5.79
CA TYR A 85 16.96 2.45 6.49
C TYR A 85 18.20 2.37 5.60
N ASP A 86 19.36 2.16 6.20
CA ASP A 86 20.66 2.26 5.54
C ASP A 86 21.12 0.94 4.91
N ASP A 87 20.79 -0.19 5.54
CA ASP A 87 21.21 -1.54 5.07
C ASP A 87 20.17 -2.62 5.40
N ASP A 88 19.98 -3.59 4.50
CA ASP A 88 19.04 -4.72 4.69
C ASP A 88 19.36 -5.54 5.95
N SER A 89 20.63 -5.58 6.36
CA SER A 89 21.06 -6.23 7.60
C SER A 89 20.42 -5.63 8.84
N GLN A 90 19.83 -4.41 8.80
CA GLN A 90 19.09 -3.82 9.92
C GLN A 90 17.79 -4.55 10.23
N ILE A 91 17.24 -5.30 9.28
CA ILE A 91 15.94 -5.96 9.42
C ILE A 91 16.14 -7.32 10.10
N ASP A 92 15.82 -7.41 11.39
CA ASP A 92 15.86 -8.66 12.16
C ASP A 92 14.63 -9.54 11.92
N MET A 93 13.49 -8.90 11.64
CA MET A 93 12.22 -9.58 11.45
C MET A 93 11.54 -9.04 10.20
N LEU A 94 11.28 -9.93 9.24
CA LEU A 94 10.63 -9.59 7.99
C LEU A 94 9.44 -10.51 7.77
N SER A 95 8.24 -9.93 7.69
CA SER A 95 7.03 -10.67 7.33
C SER A 95 6.37 -10.09 6.10
N ILE A 96 5.82 -10.96 5.27
CA ILE A 96 5.00 -10.59 4.12
C ILE A 96 3.79 -11.50 4.02
N ALA A 97 2.62 -10.90 3.79
CA ALA A 97 1.36 -11.63 3.66
C ALA A 97 0.50 -11.07 2.51
N ARG A 98 -0.32 -11.94 1.91
CA ARG A 98 -1.43 -11.49 1.05
C ARG A 98 -2.55 -10.99 1.96
N SER A 99 -3.08 -9.82 1.66
CA SER A 99 -4.27 -9.26 2.32
C SER A 99 -5.48 -9.30 1.37
N THR A 100 -6.67 -8.98 1.89
CA THR A 100 -7.86 -8.82 1.06
C THR A 100 -7.63 -7.71 0.03
N PRO A 101 -8.06 -7.82 -1.24
CA PRO A 101 -7.97 -6.72 -2.19
C PRO A 101 -8.54 -5.44 -1.58
N LYS A 102 -7.83 -4.31 -1.69
CA LYS A 102 -8.44 -3.02 -1.34
C LYS A 102 -9.58 -2.80 -2.33
N PRO A 103 -10.79 -2.39 -1.88
CA PRO A 103 -11.83 -1.98 -2.82
C PRO A 103 -11.27 -0.86 -3.70
N GLU A 104 -11.52 -0.93 -5.01
CA GLU A 104 -11.07 0.08 -6.01
C GLU A 104 -11.50 1.51 -5.64
N ILE A 105 -12.49 1.63 -4.76
CA ILE A 105 -12.98 2.90 -4.22
C ILE A 105 -12.52 3.00 -2.76
N VAL A 106 -11.36 3.61 -2.55
CA VAL A 106 -11.00 4.20 -1.26
C VAL A 106 -11.24 5.71 -1.40
N TRP A 107 -12.39 6.20 -0.93
CA TRP A 107 -12.57 7.63 -0.69
C TRP A 107 -11.63 7.99 0.47
N THR A 108 -10.44 8.51 0.16
CA THR A 108 -9.57 9.08 1.19
C THR A 108 -10.14 10.44 1.57
N GLU A 109 -10.19 10.68 2.87
CA GLU A 109 -10.88 11.77 3.54
C GLU A 109 -10.42 13.15 3.05
N GLU A 110 -11.19 13.81 2.17
CA GLU A 110 -11.32 15.26 2.27
C GLU A 110 -12.35 15.55 3.39
N LEU A 111 -11.92 15.37 4.64
CA LEU A 111 -12.63 15.85 5.83
C LEU A 111 -12.63 17.38 5.79
N LYS A 112 -13.59 17.97 5.09
CA LYS A 112 -13.93 19.39 5.27
C LYS A 112 -14.84 19.51 6.50
N TYR A 113 -14.22 19.76 7.65
CA TYR A 113 -14.93 20.22 8.84
C TYR A 113 -15.69 21.51 8.51
N HIS A 114 -17.03 21.49 8.52
CA HIS A 114 -17.84 22.70 8.44
C HIS A 114 -18.63 22.88 9.76
N PRO A 115 -18.29 23.88 10.61
CA PRO A 115 -18.71 23.89 12.01
C PRO A 115 -20.20 24.19 12.31
N LEU A 116 -21.12 24.27 11.35
CA LEU A 116 -22.43 24.93 11.60
C LEU A 116 -23.70 24.31 10.99
N ASN A 117 -23.67 23.12 10.40
CA ASN A 117 -24.92 22.49 9.91
C ASN A 117 -25.21 21.17 10.63
N ARG A 118 -26.10 21.22 11.63
CA ARG A 118 -26.70 20.04 12.30
C ARG A 118 -27.70 19.32 11.39
N ARG A 119 -27.25 18.81 10.25
CA ARG A 119 -27.99 17.85 9.42
C ARG A 119 -27.01 17.09 8.54
N ILE A 120 -26.68 15.87 8.93
CA ILE A 120 -26.10 14.86 8.03
C ILE A 120 -27.25 13.93 7.66
N VAL A 121 -27.68 14.00 6.40
CA VAL A 121 -28.68 13.10 5.82
C VAL A 121 -27.96 11.80 5.46
N TRP A 122 -28.38 10.69 6.07
CA TRP A 122 -28.00 9.36 5.64
C TRP A 122 -29.18 8.75 4.89
N GLN A 123 -29.03 8.46 3.59
CA GLN A 123 -29.89 7.49 2.91
C GLN A 123 -29.03 6.30 2.53
N ASN A 124 -29.20 5.21 3.29
CA ASN A 124 -28.83 3.89 2.82
C ASN A 124 -30.11 3.18 2.41
N LYS A 125 -30.27 2.98 1.10
CA LYS A 125 -31.15 1.91 0.62
C LYS A 125 -30.42 0.61 0.93
N ASN A 126 -30.72 0.00 2.07
CA ASN A 126 -30.86 -1.44 2.28
C ASN A 126 -30.84 -1.77 3.77
N ASN A 127 -31.98 -1.61 4.42
CA ASN A 127 -32.46 -2.56 5.42
C ASN A 127 -33.95 -2.30 5.68
N HIS A 128 -34.82 -3.26 5.37
CA HIS A 128 -35.75 -3.86 6.33
C HIS A 128 -36.54 -4.98 5.65
N VAL A 129 -36.36 -6.17 6.22
CA VAL A 129 -37.13 -7.39 6.04
C VAL A 129 -38.57 -7.16 6.49
N ASN A 130 -39.52 -7.74 5.75
CA ASN A 130 -40.93 -8.05 6.08
C ASN A 130 -41.64 -7.29 7.21
N GLN A 131 -42.70 -6.55 6.84
CA GLN A 131 -43.98 -6.53 7.54
C GLN A 131 -45.05 -5.87 6.63
N ALA A 132 -45.83 -6.70 5.92
CA ALA A 132 -47.10 -6.29 5.32
C ALA A 132 -48.05 -7.50 5.22
N GLN A 133 -48.45 -8.00 6.39
CA GLN A 133 -49.74 -8.67 6.59
C GLN A 133 -50.30 -8.20 7.93
N ALA A 134 -51.61 -8.00 7.96
CA ALA A 134 -52.47 -7.43 9.01
C ALA A 134 -52.49 -5.88 9.03
N LEU A 135 -53.63 -5.18 9.07
CA LEU A 135 -55.07 -5.48 9.05
C LEU A 135 -55.74 -4.08 9.10
N HIS A 136 -56.90 -3.89 8.45
CA HIS A 136 -57.97 -2.91 8.78
C HIS A 136 -57.58 -1.41 8.89
N LEU A 137 -58.06 -0.48 8.06
CA LEU A 137 -59.42 -0.12 7.63
C LEU A 137 -59.32 0.72 6.34
#